data_AF-A0AA39SL55-F1
#
_entry.id   AF-A0AA39SL55-F1
#
_cell.length_a   1.000
_cell.length_b   1.000
_cell.length_c   1.000
_cell.angle_alpha   90.00
_cell.angle_beta   90.00
_cell.angle_gamma   90.00
#
_symmetry.space_group_name_H-M   'P 1'
#
loop_
_entity.id
_entity.type
_entity.pdbx_description
1 polymer ?
#
loop_
_entity_poly.entity_id
_entity_poly.type
_entity_poly.pdbx_seq_one_letter_code
_entity_poly.pdbx_strand_id
1 'polypeptide(L)'
;MLSSQKLETTNSTMENNGENSGGERHNDATIGEERHLVMRMSRFGRSTLARVQRRSHSRRSNRSESVFQDNMFPAYRWLLPGWIVEERRMNTGRIYKYFYDPAGNMYYSRAEVLNAWERLGMVVIP
;
A
#
# COMPACT_ATOMS: atom_id res chain seq x y z
N MET A 1 37.33 -9.29 -50.80
CA MET A 1 38.37 -9.93 -49.97
C MET A 1 37.75 -10.16 -48.60
N LEU A 2 37.15 -11.32 -48.32
CA LEU A 2 37.73 -12.59 -47.86
C LEU A 2 38.56 -12.49 -46.57
N SER A 3 38.08 -13.27 -45.58
CA SER A 3 38.78 -13.88 -44.42
C SER A 3 39.16 -12.96 -43.25
N SER A 4 39.08 -13.33 -41.97
CA SER A 4 38.69 -14.53 -41.19
C SER A 4 38.37 -14.01 -39.76
N GLN A 5 37.64 -14.66 -38.85
CA GLN A 5 37.95 -15.84 -38.00
C GLN A 5 36.58 -16.28 -37.39
N LYS A 6 36.04 -17.53 -37.46
CA LYS A 6 36.44 -18.83 -36.85
C LYS A 6 36.68 -18.69 -35.33
N LEU A 7 36.00 -19.35 -34.39
CA LEU A 7 35.65 -20.78 -34.19
C LEU A 7 34.70 -20.87 -32.95
N GLU A 8 33.59 -21.63 -32.97
CA GLU A 8 33.41 -22.98 -32.36
C GLU A 8 33.40 -22.99 -30.80
N THR A 9 32.57 -23.69 -30.03
CA THR A 9 31.81 -24.93 -30.22
C THR A 9 30.83 -25.14 -29.04
N THR A 10 29.67 -25.70 -29.40
CA THR A 10 28.67 -26.54 -28.70
C THR A 10 28.58 -26.61 -27.16
N ASN A 11 27.35 -26.73 -26.64
CA ASN A 11 26.88 -28.02 -26.13
C ASN A 11 25.35 -28.08 -25.93
N SER A 12 24.83 -29.22 -26.35
CA SER A 12 23.43 -29.61 -26.39
C SER A 12 23.01 -30.30 -25.09
N THR A 13 21.71 -30.18 -24.77
CA THR A 13 20.86 -31.14 -24.06
C THR A 13 21.18 -31.49 -22.61
N MET A 14 20.25 -31.17 -21.70
CA MET A 14 19.55 -32.16 -20.87
C MET A 14 18.30 -31.54 -20.23
N GLU A 15 17.16 -32.18 -20.49
CA GLU A 15 15.91 -32.01 -19.77
C GLU A 15 16.14 -32.32 -18.28
N ASN A 16 15.46 -31.59 -17.39
CA ASN A 16 15.16 -32.07 -16.05
C ASN A 16 13.79 -31.58 -15.64
N ASN A 17 12.82 -32.49 -15.73
CA ASN A 17 11.58 -32.44 -14.99
C ASN A 17 11.90 -32.56 -13.50
N GLY A 18 11.64 -31.48 -12.77
CA GLY A 18 11.60 -31.46 -11.31
C GLY A 18 10.31 -30.81 -10.88
N GLU A 19 9.25 -31.61 -10.79
CA GLU A 19 8.07 -31.26 -9.99
C GLU A 19 8.54 -30.93 -8.56
N ASN A 20 8.29 -29.71 -8.11
CA ASN A 20 8.26 -29.41 -6.68
C ASN A 20 6.95 -28.69 -6.37
N SER A 21 5.92 -29.51 -6.19
CA SER A 21 4.68 -29.16 -5.51
C SER A 21 4.99 -28.84 -4.04
N GLY A 22 4.70 -27.62 -3.60
CA GLY A 22 4.82 -27.28 -2.18
C GLY A 22 4.70 -25.80 -1.91
N GLY A 23 3.47 -25.33 -1.70
CA GLY A 23 3.21 -23.93 -1.33
C GLY A 23 1.74 -23.56 -1.43
N GLU A 24 0.89 -24.33 -0.77
CA GLU A 24 -0.54 -24.07 -0.66
C GLU A 24 -0.87 -22.69 -0.08
N ARG A 25 -1.68 -21.95 -0.86
CA ARG A 25 -2.97 -21.38 -0.44
C ARG A 25 -2.99 -20.53 0.84
N HIS A 26 -2.66 -19.24 0.72
CA HIS A 26 -3.09 -18.24 1.71
C HIS A 26 -3.39 -16.84 1.12
N ASN A 27 -3.84 -16.76 -0.15
CA ASN A 27 -3.99 -15.46 -0.84
C ASN A 27 -5.44 -15.04 -1.12
N ASP A 28 -6.44 -15.91 -0.91
CA ASP A 28 -7.82 -15.62 -1.35
C ASP A 28 -8.59 -14.75 -0.35
N ALA A 29 -8.45 -15.02 0.95
CA ALA A 29 -9.13 -14.25 2.01
C ALA A 29 -8.65 -12.79 2.09
N THR A 30 -7.34 -12.57 1.97
CA THR A 30 -6.70 -11.25 2.09
C THR A 30 -7.13 -10.30 0.96
N ILE A 31 -7.32 -10.83 -0.26
CA ILE A 31 -7.79 -10.05 -1.40
C ILE A 31 -9.27 -9.67 -1.24
N GLY A 32 -10.10 -10.55 -0.67
CA GLY A 32 -11.50 -10.27 -0.38
C GLY A 32 -11.69 -9.15 0.65
N GLU A 33 -10.91 -9.18 1.72
CA GLU A 33 -10.99 -8.20 2.81
C GLU A 33 -10.45 -6.82 2.40
N GLU A 34 -9.32 -6.77 1.68
CA GLU A 34 -8.76 -5.52 1.14
C GLU A 34 -9.73 -4.89 0.11
N ARG A 35 -10.33 -5.70 -0.78
CA ARG A 35 -11.35 -5.22 -1.73
C ARG A 35 -12.60 -4.67 -1.04
N HIS A 36 -13.05 -5.32 0.03
CA HIS A 36 -14.24 -4.89 0.77
C HIS A 36 -13.99 -3.61 1.58
N LEU A 37 -12.80 -3.45 2.19
CA LEU A 37 -12.40 -2.23 2.87
C LEU A 37 -12.25 -1.04 1.90
N VAL A 38 -11.64 -1.27 0.73
CA VAL A 38 -11.57 -0.25 -0.34
C VAL A 38 -12.98 0.12 -0.86
N MET A 39 -13.92 -0.84 -0.91
CA MET A 39 -15.31 -0.54 -1.27
C MET A 39 -16.04 0.32 -0.22
N ARG A 40 -15.71 0.17 1.07
CA ARG A 40 -16.31 0.97 2.16
C ARG A 40 -15.77 2.39 2.27
N MET A 41 -14.64 2.70 1.65
CA MET A 41 -14.10 4.07 1.62
C MET A 41 -14.93 4.98 0.71
N SER A 42 -14.97 6.27 1.07
CA SER A 42 -15.56 7.32 0.24
C SER A 42 -14.85 7.48 -1.10
N ARG A 43 -15.51 8.13 -2.07
CA ARG A 43 -14.90 8.50 -3.36
C ARG A 43 -13.60 9.29 -3.16
N PHE A 44 -13.62 10.28 -2.26
CA PHE A 44 -12.45 11.13 -1.99
C PHE A 44 -11.32 10.33 -1.34
N GLY A 45 -11.64 9.47 -0.37
CA GLY A 45 -10.67 8.58 0.27
C GLY A 45 -9.95 7.67 -0.73
N ARG A 46 -10.70 7.08 -1.68
CA ARG A 46 -10.11 6.26 -2.76
C ARG A 46 -9.15 7.05 -3.66
N SER A 47 -9.48 8.31 -3.99
CA SER A 47 -8.58 9.16 -4.79
C SER A 47 -7.28 9.48 -4.05
N THR A 48 -7.35 9.73 -2.75
CA THR A 48 -6.16 9.94 -1.91
C THR A 48 -5.33 8.66 -1.78
N LEU A 49 -5.98 7.51 -1.56
CA LEU A 49 -5.30 6.22 -1.48
C LEU A 49 -4.50 5.92 -2.75
N ALA A 50 -5.09 6.12 -3.92
CA ALA A 50 -4.40 5.95 -5.21
C ALA A 50 -3.17 6.88 -5.35
N ARG A 51 -3.19 8.07 -4.72
CA ARG A 51 -2.04 8.98 -4.70
C ARG A 51 -0.94 8.48 -3.75
N VAL A 52 -1.31 8.02 -2.56
CA VAL A 52 -0.37 7.48 -1.56
C VAL A 52 0.30 6.20 -2.06
N GLN A 53 -0.47 5.26 -2.62
CA GLN A 53 0.05 4.00 -3.15
C GLN A 53 1.05 4.22 -4.30
N ARG A 54 0.77 5.15 -5.23
CA ARG A 54 1.71 5.54 -6.30
C ARG A 54 3.08 5.98 -5.77
N ARG A 55 3.14 6.63 -4.61
CA ARG A 55 4.40 7.03 -3.96
C ARG A 55 5.08 5.88 -3.19
N SER A 56 4.30 4.89 -2.74
CA SER A 56 4.74 3.81 -1.87
C SER A 56 5.26 2.56 -2.61
N HIS A 57 4.89 2.36 -3.89
CA HIS A 57 5.28 1.17 -4.66
C HIS A 57 6.79 0.92 -4.76
N SER A 58 7.65 1.90 -4.45
CA SER A 58 9.11 1.72 -4.40
C SER A 58 9.65 1.20 -3.06
N ARG A 59 8.82 1.09 -1.99
CA ARG A 59 9.30 0.84 -0.61
C ARG A 59 8.60 -0.30 0.13
N ARG A 60 7.93 -1.22 -0.58
CA ARG A 60 7.24 -2.35 0.05
C ARG A 60 8.25 -3.30 0.70
N SER A 61 8.50 -3.08 2.00
CA SER A 61 9.01 -4.11 2.90
C SER A 61 7.90 -5.12 3.13
N ASN A 62 8.16 -6.41 2.85
CA ASN A 62 7.22 -7.52 3.03
C ASN A 62 6.82 -7.80 4.51
N ARG A 63 7.10 -6.89 5.45
CA ARG A 63 7.01 -7.15 6.91
C ARG A 63 5.87 -6.42 7.63
N SER A 64 4.95 -5.76 6.93
CA SER A 64 3.83 -5.08 7.59
C SER A 64 2.55 -5.16 6.76
N GLU A 65 1.46 -5.60 7.39
CA GLU A 65 0.11 -5.50 6.86
C GLU A 65 -0.37 -4.05 7.04
N SER A 66 -1.01 -3.49 6.01
CA SER A 66 -1.49 -2.10 6.01
C SER A 66 -2.95 -2.04 5.58
N VAL A 67 -3.78 -1.43 6.42
CA VAL A 67 -5.21 -1.21 6.13
C VAL A 67 -5.46 0.29 6.01
N PHE A 68 -6.15 0.70 4.95
CA PHE A 68 -6.51 2.10 4.74
C PHE A 68 -7.99 2.34 5.04
N GLN A 69 -8.28 3.42 5.77
CA GLN A 69 -9.63 3.83 6.17
C GLN A 69 -9.80 5.34 6.01
N ASP A 70 -11.04 5.82 6.02
CA ASP A 70 -11.36 7.25 5.98
C ASP A 70 -12.53 7.58 6.94
N ASN A 71 -13.10 8.78 6.79
CA ASN A 71 -14.17 9.27 7.65
C ASN A 71 -15.50 8.49 7.57
N MET A 72 -15.62 7.51 6.67
CA MET A 72 -16.75 6.58 6.66
C MET A 72 -16.73 5.60 7.84
N PHE A 73 -15.58 5.42 8.50
CA PHE A 73 -15.42 4.54 9.65
C PHE A 73 -15.67 5.29 10.96
N PRO A 74 -16.43 4.74 11.93
CA PRO A 74 -16.75 5.42 13.19
C PRO A 74 -15.54 5.99 13.94
N ALA A 75 -14.44 5.24 14.01
CA ALA A 75 -13.20 5.65 14.68
C ALA A 75 -12.51 6.88 14.02
N TYR A 76 -12.88 7.19 12.78
CA TYR A 76 -12.24 8.18 11.92
C TYR A 76 -13.18 9.26 11.44
N ARG A 77 -14.40 9.34 11.97
CA ARG A 77 -15.40 10.38 11.62
C ARG A 77 -14.92 11.81 11.86
N TRP A 78 -13.94 11.99 12.73
CA TRP A 78 -13.34 13.30 12.97
C TRP A 78 -12.44 13.76 11.80
N LEU A 79 -12.05 12.88 10.87
CA LEU A 79 -11.29 13.25 9.67
C LEU A 79 -12.16 14.01 8.67
N LEU A 80 -11.61 15.05 8.08
CA LEU A 80 -12.24 15.75 6.96
C LEU A 80 -12.32 14.84 5.72
N PRO A 81 -13.34 15.00 4.85
CA PRO A 81 -13.44 14.25 3.61
C PRO A 81 -12.15 14.32 2.77
N GLY A 82 -11.73 13.16 2.25
CA GLY A 82 -10.51 13.04 1.44
C GLY A 82 -9.22 12.82 2.25
N TRP A 83 -9.25 13.02 3.57
CA TRP A 83 -8.21 12.49 4.44
C TRP A 83 -8.38 10.99 4.63
N ILE A 84 -7.27 10.28 4.77
CA ILE A 84 -7.25 8.84 5.04
C ILE A 84 -6.28 8.52 6.18
N VAL A 85 -6.46 7.35 6.77
CA VAL A 85 -5.53 6.77 7.75
C VAL A 85 -5.05 5.41 7.23
N GLU A 86 -3.77 5.15 7.41
CA GLU A 86 -3.15 3.85 7.25
C GLU A 86 -2.85 3.27 8.62
N GLU A 87 -3.45 2.13 8.94
CA GLU A 87 -3.09 1.31 10.09
C GLU A 87 -2.08 0.27 9.64
N ARG A 88 -0.81 0.42 10.06
CA ARG A 88 0.24 -0.57 9.83
C ARG A 88 0.36 -1.50 11.03
N ARG A 89 0.09 -2.77 10.82
CA ARG A 89 0.33 -3.83 11.81
C ARG A 89 1.72 -4.40 11.58
N MET A 90 2.58 -4.25 12.58
CA MET A 90 3.89 -4.89 12.59
C MET A 90 3.76 -6.33 13.08
N ASN A 91 4.72 -7.20 12.72
CA ASN A 91 4.78 -8.58 13.22
C ASN A 91 4.81 -8.68 14.76
N THR A 92 5.23 -7.61 15.45
CA THR A 92 5.17 -7.49 16.92
C THR A 92 3.76 -7.33 17.49
N GLY A 93 2.73 -7.20 16.65
CA GLY A 93 1.36 -6.85 17.04
C GLY A 93 1.12 -5.35 17.26
N ARG A 94 2.19 -4.54 17.35
CA ARG A 94 2.07 -3.09 17.46
C ARG A 94 1.46 -2.47 16.20
N ILE A 95 0.47 -1.61 16.40
CA ILE A 95 -0.22 -0.88 15.33
C ILE A 95 0.29 0.56 15.31
N TYR A 96 0.74 1.00 14.14
CA TYR A 96 1.08 2.40 13.88
C TYR A 96 0.04 3.03 12.97
N LYS A 97 -0.34 4.27 13.25
CA LYS A 97 -1.29 5.03 12.44
C LYS A 97 -0.56 6.16 11.72
N TYR A 98 -0.78 6.25 10.42
CA TYR A 98 -0.30 7.35 9.59
C TYR A 98 -1.49 8.00 8.92
N PHE A 99 -1.60 9.32 9.01
CA PHE A 99 -2.67 10.08 8.39
C PHE A 99 -2.15 10.72 7.12
N TYR A 100 -3.00 10.81 6.11
CA TYR A 100 -2.65 11.43 4.84
C TYR A 100 -3.70 12.46 4.44
N ASP A 101 -3.22 13.64 4.03
CA ASP A 101 -4.07 14.65 3.43
C ASP A 101 -4.40 14.28 1.96
N PRO A 102 -5.34 15.00 1.32
CA PRO A 102 -5.68 14.75 -0.08
C PRO A 102 -4.49 14.92 -1.04
N ALA A 103 -3.47 15.71 -0.70
CA ALA A 103 -2.25 15.85 -1.49
C ALA A 103 -1.25 14.69 -1.26
N GLY A 104 -1.56 13.78 -0.32
CA GLY A 104 -0.76 12.62 0.05
C GLY A 104 0.40 12.95 0.98
N ASN A 105 0.40 14.10 1.65
CA ASN A 105 1.37 14.39 2.71
C ASN A 105 1.02 13.59 3.96
N MET A 106 2.04 13.08 4.64
CA MET A 106 1.89 12.16 5.76
C MET A 106 2.03 12.88 7.10
N TYR A 107 1.25 12.45 8.09
CA TYR A 107 1.24 12.95 9.46
C TYR A 107 1.20 11.75 10.43
N TYR A 108 1.84 11.88 11.59
CA TYR A 108 2.06 10.78 12.53
C TYR A 108 1.08 10.79 13.70
N SER A 109 0.35 11.89 13.90
CA SER A 109 -0.57 12.03 15.03
C SER A 109 -1.80 12.85 14.68
N ARG A 110 -2.87 12.66 15.47
CA ARG A 110 -4.07 13.51 15.39
C ARG A 110 -3.75 14.99 15.63
N ALA A 111 -2.84 15.31 16.55
CA ALA A 111 -2.45 16.69 16.82
C ALA A 111 -1.81 17.36 15.60
N GLU A 112 -0.96 16.64 14.86
CA GLU A 112 -0.38 17.15 13.62
C GLU A 112 -1.43 17.40 12.53
N VAL A 113 -2.42 16.51 12.42
CA VAL A 113 -3.55 16.68 11.50
C VAL A 113 -4.35 17.95 11.83
N LEU A 114 -4.71 18.12 13.10
CA LEU A 114 -5.47 19.29 13.55
C LEU A 114 -4.69 20.60 13.32
N ASN A 115 -3.39 20.60 13.63
CA ASN A 115 -2.52 21.74 13.37
C ASN A 115 -2.38 22.03 11.86
N ALA A 116 -2.36 21.00 11.01
CA ALA A 116 -2.39 21.20 9.56
C ALA A 116 -3.69 21.87 9.09
N TRP A 117 -4.82 21.52 9.68
CA TRP A 117 -6.11 22.15 9.37
C TRP A 117 -6.14 23.60 9.80
N GLU A 118 -5.67 23.90 11.01
CA GLU A 118 -5.56 25.25 11.54
C GLU A 118 -4.71 26.16 10.64
N ARG A 119 -3.53 25.68 10.21
CA ARG A 119 -2.66 26.43 9.28
C ARG A 119 -3.31 26.68 7.92
N LEU A 120 -4.24 25.83 7.51
CA LEU A 120 -5.00 25.98 6.26
C LEU A 120 -6.30 26.78 6.44
N GLY A 121 -6.58 27.29 7.65
CA GLY A 121 -7.80 28.03 7.96
C GLY A 121 -9.07 27.16 7.98
N MET A 122 -8.93 25.84 8.16
CA MET A 122 -10.06 24.93 8.25
C MET A 122 -10.51 24.80 9.70
N VAL A 123 -11.76 25.21 9.98
CA VAL A 123 -12.39 25.08 11.30
C VAL A 123 -13.31 23.86 11.28
N VAL A 124 -13.14 22.95 12.23
CA VAL A 124 -14.07 21.83 12.46
C VAL A 124 -15.02 22.24 13.56
N ILE A 125 -16.29 22.44 13.21
CA ILE A 125 -17.35 22.70 14.18
C ILE A 125 -17.95 21.32 14.55
N PRO A 126 -17.88 20.93 15.84
CA PRO A 126 -18.41 19.65 16.31
C PRO A 126 -19.94 19.58 16.26
#